data_AF-A0A1C6ETV1-F1
#
_entry.id   AF-A0A1C6ETV1-F1
#
_cell.length_a   1.000
_cell.length_b   1.000
_cell.length_c   1.000
_cell.angle_alpha   90.00
_cell.angle_beta   90.00
_cell.angle_gamma   90.00
#
_symmetry.space_group_name_H-M   'P 1'
#
loop_
_entity.id
_entity.type
_entity.pdbx_description
1 polymer ?
#
loop_
_entity_poly.entity_id
_entity_poly.type
_entity_poly.pdbx_seq_one_letter_code
_entity_poly.pdbx_strand_id
1 'polypeptide(L)'
;MNRVRLERKYEELGLMDYKLRNLKQLQEIHEVDVNQISGYRHLSDKHKKLFSEAIINFFNAWGLDNRKTLVPKSIDFVYEVNYSKQLSNSDEFFTDIGQEVFVLDEKGGILRRLHRYVYEKGISFKTCEKDRSKPYLRFELLGVWYHIMSAKEWY
;
A
#
# COMPACT_ATOMS: atom_id res chain seq x y z
N MET A 1 2.86 16.82 -16.70
CA MET A 1 3.66 16.39 -17.88
C MET A 1 2.71 15.93 -19.00
N ASN A 2 2.94 16.28 -20.27
CA ASN A 2 2.15 15.77 -21.40
C ASN A 2 2.75 14.46 -21.95
N ARG A 3 1.99 13.73 -22.79
CA ARG A 3 2.39 12.40 -23.31
C ARG A 3 3.71 12.45 -24.09
N VAL A 4 3.83 13.38 -25.04
CA VAL A 4 5.03 13.54 -25.88
C VAL A 4 6.28 13.77 -25.04
N ARG A 5 6.20 14.61 -23.99
CA ARG A 5 7.34 14.85 -23.09
C ARG A 5 7.68 13.60 -22.27
N LEU A 6 6.68 12.83 -21.84
CA LEU A 6 6.92 11.59 -21.11
C LEU A 6 7.60 10.54 -22.00
N GLU A 7 7.12 10.35 -23.23
CA GLU A 7 7.71 9.43 -24.22
C GLU A 7 9.19 9.78 -24.46
N ARG A 8 9.50 11.07 -24.70
CA ARG A 8 10.89 11.53 -24.86
C ARG A 8 11.79 11.18 -23.67
N LYS A 9 11.32 11.35 -22.43
CA LYS A 9 12.11 10.96 -21.24
C LYS A 9 12.46 9.46 -21.24
N TYR A 10 11.58 8.59 -21.74
CA TYR A 10 11.87 7.16 -21.89
C TYR A 10 12.90 6.92 -23.01
N GLU A 11 12.70 7.53 -24.17
CA GLU A 11 13.57 7.37 -25.35
C GLU A 11 15.00 7.90 -25.09
N GLU A 12 15.14 9.03 -24.39
CA GLU A 12 16.43 9.60 -23.97
C GLU A 12 17.23 8.64 -23.07
N LEU A 13 16.54 7.74 -22.35
CA LEU A 13 17.13 6.68 -21.53
C LEU A 13 17.24 5.32 -22.27
N GLY A 14 16.96 5.29 -23.57
CA GLY A 14 17.02 4.09 -24.41
C GLY A 14 15.86 3.11 -24.22
N LEU A 15 14.75 3.54 -23.60
CA LEU A 15 13.61 2.69 -23.25
C LEU A 15 12.51 2.77 -24.32
N MET A 16 12.78 2.24 -25.51
CA MET A 16 11.85 2.29 -26.66
C MET A 16 10.57 1.46 -26.46
N ASP A 17 10.55 0.55 -25.47
CA ASP A 17 9.36 -0.21 -25.08
C ASP A 17 8.52 0.48 -24.01
N TYR A 18 8.91 1.69 -23.61
CA TYR A 18 8.28 2.51 -22.59
C TYR A 18 8.09 1.79 -21.26
N LYS A 19 8.99 0.88 -20.87
CA LYS A 19 8.92 0.19 -19.58
C LYS A 19 10.05 0.62 -18.66
N LEU A 20 9.73 0.85 -17.39
CA LEU A 20 10.71 1.08 -16.33
C LEU A 20 11.44 -0.23 -15.99
N ARG A 21 12.70 -0.15 -15.57
CA ARG A 21 13.55 -1.27 -15.16
C ARG A 21 14.00 -1.16 -13.70
N ASN A 22 14.08 0.04 -13.16
CA ASN A 22 14.59 0.29 -11.81
C ASN A 22 14.09 1.63 -11.25
N LEU A 23 14.34 1.84 -9.95
CA LEU A 23 13.92 3.04 -9.23
C LEU A 23 14.58 4.34 -9.74
N LYS A 24 15.80 4.27 -10.27
CA LYS A 24 16.47 5.43 -10.85
C LYS A 24 15.67 5.98 -12.03
N GLN A 25 15.21 5.09 -12.92
CA GLN A 25 14.34 5.49 -14.04
C GLN A 25 12.98 5.99 -13.57
N LEU A 26 12.40 5.39 -12.52
CA LEU A 26 11.17 5.88 -11.92
C LEU A 26 11.34 7.34 -11.44
N GLN A 27 12.46 7.63 -10.76
CA GLN A 27 12.80 8.98 -10.30
C GLN A 27 13.04 9.95 -11.46
N GLU A 28 13.87 9.59 -12.45
CA GLU A 28 14.22 10.47 -13.57
C GLU A 28 13.01 10.79 -14.47
N ILE A 29 12.17 9.79 -14.72
CA ILE A 29 11.04 9.92 -15.65
C ILE A 29 9.82 10.51 -14.94
N HIS A 30 9.43 9.94 -13.80
CA HIS A 30 8.17 10.25 -13.11
C HIS A 30 8.35 11.10 -11.86
N GLU A 31 9.58 11.46 -11.49
CA GLU A 31 9.87 12.33 -10.33
C GLU A 31 9.37 11.72 -9.01
N VAL A 32 9.38 10.39 -8.92
CA VAL A 32 8.98 9.62 -7.74
C VAL A 32 10.21 9.01 -7.05
N ASP A 33 10.60 9.63 -5.92
CA ASP A 33 11.69 9.15 -5.07
C ASP A 33 11.09 8.30 -3.96
N VAL A 34 11.34 6.99 -4.01
CA VAL A 34 10.77 6.08 -3.01
C VAL A 34 11.26 6.39 -1.60
N ASN A 35 12.43 7.01 -1.45
CA ASN A 35 12.97 7.40 -0.14
C ASN A 35 12.17 8.56 0.50
N GLN A 36 11.44 9.33 -0.31
CA GLN A 36 10.57 10.42 0.14
C GLN A 36 9.13 9.96 0.38
N ILE A 37 8.78 8.72 0.00
CA ILE A 37 7.45 8.17 0.27
C ILE A 37 7.32 7.91 1.76
N SER A 38 6.24 8.42 2.36
CA SER A 38 5.96 8.23 3.79
C SER A 38 5.93 6.73 4.13
N GLY A 39 6.56 6.36 5.25
CA GLY A 39 6.63 4.97 5.71
C GLY A 39 7.78 4.14 5.12
N TYR A 40 8.32 4.49 3.93
CA TYR A 40 9.39 3.70 3.28
C TYR A 40 10.63 3.50 4.17
N ARG A 41 11.04 4.54 4.90
CA ARG A 41 12.19 4.48 5.82
C ARG A 41 12.02 3.49 6.97
N HIS A 42 10.79 3.13 7.32
CA HIS A 42 10.47 2.21 8.42
C HIS A 42 10.40 0.75 7.97
N LEU A 43 10.50 0.49 6.67
CA LEU A 43 10.53 -0.84 6.11
C LEU A 43 11.89 -1.50 6.34
N SER A 44 11.87 -2.81 6.58
CA SER A 44 13.07 -3.65 6.50
C SER A 44 13.59 -3.71 5.06
N ASP A 45 14.86 -4.08 4.87
CA ASP A 45 15.46 -4.17 3.52
C ASP A 45 14.73 -5.17 2.61
N LYS A 46 14.21 -6.26 3.19
CA LYS A 46 13.37 -7.23 2.47
C LYS A 46 12.11 -6.56 1.91
N HIS A 47 11.43 -5.75 2.73
CA HIS A 47 10.21 -5.05 2.35
C HIS A 47 10.50 -3.90 1.37
N LYS A 48 11.61 -3.18 1.53
CA LYS A 48 12.08 -2.19 0.57
C LYS A 48 12.34 -2.81 -0.79
N LYS A 49 12.99 -3.99 -0.83
CA LYS A 49 13.24 -4.72 -2.08
C LYS A 49 11.93 -5.12 -2.75
N LEU A 50 11.00 -5.74 -2.01
CA LEU A 50 9.69 -6.12 -2.54
C LEU A 50 8.92 -4.92 -3.10
N PHE A 51 8.87 -3.81 -2.35
CA PHE A 51 8.22 -2.59 -2.81
C PHE A 51 8.89 -2.01 -4.06
N SER A 52 10.22 -2.04 -4.14
CA SER A 52 10.97 -1.54 -5.30
C SER A 52 10.62 -2.30 -6.57
N GLU A 53 10.48 -3.62 -6.49
CA GLU A 53 10.05 -4.45 -7.63
C GLU A 53 8.56 -4.23 -7.95
N ALA A 54 7.72 -4.17 -6.91
CA ALA A 54 6.28 -3.98 -7.03
C ALA A 54 5.92 -2.63 -7.67
N ILE A 55 6.52 -1.52 -7.25
CA ILE A 55 6.19 -0.18 -7.75
C ILE A 55 6.57 -0.01 -9.23
N ILE A 56 7.66 -0.65 -9.67
CA ILE A 56 8.07 -0.66 -11.07
C ILE A 56 7.07 -1.43 -11.93
N ASN A 57 6.67 -2.63 -11.49
CA ASN A 57 5.65 -3.41 -12.17
C ASN A 57 4.29 -2.71 -12.15
N PHE A 58 3.95 -2.04 -11.04
CA PHE A 58 2.74 -1.25 -10.91
C PHE A 58 2.71 -0.15 -11.96
N PHE A 59 3.74 0.71 -12.04
CA PHE A 59 3.80 1.73 -13.09
C PHE A 59 3.72 1.10 -14.48
N ASN A 60 4.46 0.02 -14.73
CA ASN A 60 4.47 -0.67 -16.02
C ASN A 60 3.11 -1.28 -16.43
N ALA A 61 2.26 -1.63 -15.46
CA ALA A 61 0.91 -2.16 -15.71
C ALA A 61 -0.08 -1.09 -16.20
N TRP A 62 0.22 0.19 -15.97
CA TRP A 62 -0.62 1.29 -16.43
C TRP A 62 -0.18 1.79 -17.80
N GLY A 63 -1.14 2.31 -18.59
CA GLY A 63 -0.83 3.03 -19.82
C GLY A 63 -0.12 4.35 -19.56
N LEU A 64 0.72 4.81 -20.50
CA LEU A 64 1.53 6.03 -20.35
C LEU A 64 0.70 7.27 -19.98
N ASP A 65 -0.51 7.38 -20.54
CA ASP A 65 -1.40 8.50 -20.25
C ASP A 65 -1.81 8.59 -18.78
N ASN A 66 -1.90 7.45 -18.09
CA ASN A 66 -2.25 7.41 -16.67
C ASN A 66 -1.00 7.45 -15.78
N ARG A 67 0.17 6.95 -16.24
CA ARG A 67 1.40 6.95 -15.42
C ARG A 67 1.79 8.33 -14.92
N LYS A 68 1.55 9.37 -15.73
CA LYS A 68 1.87 10.77 -15.41
C LYS A 68 1.13 11.31 -14.18
N THR A 69 0.07 10.64 -13.72
CA THR A 69 -0.72 11.05 -12.55
C THR A 69 -0.44 10.18 -11.33
N LEU A 70 0.40 9.15 -11.44
CA LEU A 70 0.66 8.24 -10.33
C LEU A 70 1.68 8.87 -9.37
N VAL A 71 1.22 9.24 -8.17
CA VAL A 71 2.07 9.76 -7.10
C VAL A 71 1.80 8.97 -5.82
N PRO A 72 2.62 7.95 -5.52
CA PRO A 72 2.49 7.18 -4.28
C PRO A 72 2.59 8.10 -3.06
N LYS A 73 1.72 7.91 -2.08
CA LYS A 73 1.63 8.77 -0.88
C LYS A 73 2.28 8.15 0.34
N SER A 74 2.08 6.86 0.55
CA SER A 74 2.65 6.10 1.66
C SER A 74 2.90 4.66 1.27
N ILE A 75 3.80 4.00 1.97
CA ILE A 75 4.03 2.55 1.97
C ILE A 75 4.30 2.13 3.41
N ASP A 76 3.46 1.25 3.95
CA ASP A 76 3.54 0.79 5.32
C ASP A 76 3.51 -0.75 5.34
N PHE A 77 4.31 -1.35 6.22
CA PHE A 77 4.12 -2.74 6.63
C PHE A 77 3.12 -2.76 7.77
N VAL A 78 2.00 -3.45 7.62
CA VAL A 78 0.86 -3.35 8.54
C VAL A 78 0.34 -4.71 8.95
N TYR A 79 -0.48 -4.74 10.00
CA TYR A 79 -1.47 -5.81 10.18
C TYR A 79 -2.81 -5.18 10.60
N GLU A 80 -3.87 -5.93 10.41
CA GLU A 80 -5.24 -5.52 10.73
C GLU A 80 -5.77 -6.31 11.92
N VAL A 81 -6.62 -5.66 12.70
CA VAL A 81 -7.43 -6.29 13.74
C VAL A 81 -8.88 -6.04 13.38
N ASN A 82 -9.61 -7.10 13.05
CA ASN A 82 -11.05 -7.07 12.88
C ASN A 82 -11.71 -7.35 14.23
N TYR A 83 -12.70 -6.54 14.57
CA TYR A 83 -13.46 -6.65 15.80
C TYR A 83 -14.87 -7.08 15.46
N SER A 84 -15.30 -8.22 15.99
CA SER A 84 -16.62 -8.76 15.74
C SER A 84 -17.32 -9.15 17.04
N LYS A 85 -18.65 -9.14 17.05
CA LYS A 85 -19.43 -9.47 18.25
C LYS A 85 -20.79 -10.05 17.88
N GLN A 86 -21.23 -11.04 18.65
CA GLN A 86 -22.61 -11.50 18.67
C GLN A 86 -23.47 -10.50 19.47
N LEU A 87 -24.50 -9.91 18.86
CA LEU A 87 -25.27 -8.82 19.48
C LEU A 87 -26.43 -9.35 20.34
N SER A 88 -26.95 -10.52 19.99
CA SER A 88 -27.94 -11.26 20.74
C SER A 88 -27.54 -12.73 20.88
N ASN A 89 -27.97 -13.40 21.94
CA ASN A 89 -27.67 -14.83 22.15
C ASN A 89 -28.29 -15.74 21.07
N SER A 90 -29.22 -15.22 20.28
CA SER A 90 -29.86 -15.93 19.15
C SER A 90 -29.19 -15.67 17.81
N ASP A 91 -28.21 -14.76 17.71
CA ASP A 91 -27.57 -14.50 16.43
C ASP A 91 -26.72 -15.69 16.00
N GLU A 92 -26.90 -16.20 14.80
CA GLU A 92 -26.07 -17.29 14.27
C GLU A 92 -24.69 -16.81 13.79
N PHE A 93 -24.52 -15.49 13.61
CA PHE A 93 -23.33 -14.88 13.05
C PHE A 93 -22.82 -13.72 13.91
N PHE A 94 -21.50 -13.50 13.85
CA PHE A 94 -20.89 -12.31 14.42
C PHE A 94 -21.13 -11.10 13.52
N THR A 95 -21.45 -9.97 14.12
CA THR A 95 -21.49 -8.68 13.42
C THR A 95 -20.11 -8.02 13.46
N ASP A 96 -19.67 -7.48 12.32
CA ASP A 96 -18.44 -6.69 12.24
C ASP A 96 -18.63 -5.33 12.90
N ILE A 97 -17.96 -5.14 14.04
CA ILE A 97 -18.08 -3.93 14.86
C ILE A 97 -17.12 -2.84 14.38
N GLY A 98 -15.95 -3.24 13.89
CA GLY A 98 -14.95 -2.30 13.40
C GLY A 98 -13.62 -2.95 13.08
N GLN A 99 -12.67 -2.12 12.68
CA GLN A 99 -11.33 -2.54 12.29
C GLN A 99 -10.29 -1.54 12.78
N GLU A 100 -9.12 -2.02 13.17
CA GLU A 100 -7.93 -1.18 13.36
C GLU A 100 -6.79 -1.66 12.49
N VAL A 101 -6.06 -0.72 11.89
CA VAL A 101 -4.86 -0.99 11.09
C VAL A 101 -3.65 -0.44 11.84
N PHE A 102 -2.63 -1.27 12.04
CA PHE A 102 -1.41 -0.90 12.77
C PHE A 102 -0.20 -0.97 11.86
N VAL A 103 0.64 0.06 11.87
CA VAL A 103 1.94 0.06 11.22
C VAL A 103 2.96 -0.64 12.09
N LEU A 104 3.76 -1.50 11.46
CA LEU A 104 4.83 -2.25 12.06
C LEU A 104 6.19 -1.65 11.68
N ASP A 105 7.16 -1.73 12.59
CA ASP A 105 8.56 -1.47 12.30
C ASP A 105 9.22 -2.65 11.57
N GLU A 106 10.50 -2.49 11.25
CA GLU A 106 11.33 -3.50 10.59
C GLU A 106 11.47 -4.82 11.37
N LYS A 107 11.23 -4.81 12.69
CA LYS A 107 11.28 -5.97 13.60
C LYS A 107 9.91 -6.56 13.90
N GLY A 108 8.83 -5.97 13.37
CA GLY A 108 7.45 -6.38 13.64
C GLY A 108 6.84 -5.77 14.91
N GLY A 109 7.49 -4.80 15.54
CA GLY A 109 6.94 -4.01 16.64
C GLY A 109 5.90 -3.00 16.15
N ILE A 110 4.88 -2.70 16.95
CA ILE A 110 3.86 -1.70 16.60
C ILE A 110 4.46 -0.30 16.70
N LEU A 111 4.51 0.44 15.59
CA LEU A 111 4.93 1.85 15.56
C LEU A 111 3.78 2.78 15.93
N ARG A 112 2.62 2.59 15.28
CA ARG A 112 1.45 3.45 15.45
C ARG A 112 0.20 2.77 14.92
N ARG A 113 -0.97 3.24 15.38
CA ARG A 113 -2.24 2.97 14.71
C ARG A 113 -2.36 3.86 13.48
N LEU A 114 -2.58 3.27 12.31
CA LEU A 114 -2.79 3.96 11.04
C LEU A 114 -4.23 4.43 10.92
N HIS A 115 -5.19 3.50 11.08
CA HIS A 115 -6.62 3.79 11.00
C HIS A 115 -7.41 3.06 12.07
N ARG A 116 -8.59 3.62 12.35
CA ARG A 116 -9.64 2.98 13.14
C ARG A 116 -10.97 3.22 12.46
N TYR A 117 -11.63 2.13 12.11
CA TYR A 117 -12.97 2.09 11.54
C TYR A 117 -13.95 1.59 12.58
N VAL A 118 -15.07 2.29 12.74
CA VAL A 118 -16.17 1.88 13.61
C VAL A 118 -17.39 1.74 12.72
N TYR A 119 -17.85 0.52 12.52
CA TYR A 119 -19.02 0.21 11.71
C TYR A 119 -20.28 0.26 12.57
N GLU A 120 -20.22 -0.34 13.76
CA GLU A 120 -21.31 -0.32 14.74
C GLU A 120 -20.99 0.58 15.94
N LYS A 121 -21.82 1.61 16.12
CA LYS A 121 -21.65 2.63 17.17
C LYS A 121 -22.15 2.11 18.52
N GLY A 122 -21.54 2.61 19.60
CA GLY A 122 -21.95 2.28 20.98
C GLY A 122 -21.39 0.96 21.52
N ILE A 123 -20.72 0.16 20.68
CA ILE A 123 -20.10 -1.11 21.09
C ILE A 123 -18.60 -0.91 21.31
N SER A 124 -18.12 -1.32 22.48
CA SER A 124 -16.71 -1.23 22.82
C SER A 124 -15.92 -2.40 22.26
N PHE A 125 -14.82 -2.11 21.55
CA PHE A 125 -13.84 -3.09 21.04
C PHE A 125 -13.24 -3.98 22.14
N LYS A 126 -13.30 -3.55 23.42
CA LYS A 126 -12.86 -4.38 24.55
C LYS A 126 -13.76 -5.60 24.78
N THR A 127 -14.99 -5.56 24.29
CA THR A 127 -16.00 -6.63 24.44
C THR A 127 -16.18 -7.46 23.18
N CYS A 128 -15.36 -7.22 22.15
CA CYS A 128 -15.43 -7.89 20.86
C CYS A 128 -14.39 -9.01 20.79
N GLU A 129 -14.70 -10.03 19.99
CA GLU A 129 -13.69 -10.96 19.49
C GLU A 129 -12.76 -10.25 18.51
N LYS A 130 -11.53 -10.76 18.41
CA LYS A 130 -10.46 -10.14 17.64
C LYS A 130 -9.84 -11.15 16.71
N ASP A 131 -9.91 -10.87 15.43
CA ASP A 131 -9.14 -11.60 14.42
C ASP A 131 -7.99 -10.72 13.91
N ARG A 132 -6.78 -11.29 13.82
CA ARG A 132 -5.58 -10.57 13.38
C ARG A 132 -5.14 -11.09 12.04
N SER A 133 -5.00 -10.19 11.07
CA SER A 133 -4.43 -10.55 9.77
C SER A 133 -2.95 -10.95 9.93
N LYS A 134 -2.46 -11.72 8.96
CA LYS A 134 -1.02 -11.80 8.74
C LYS A 134 -0.50 -10.40 8.37
N PRO A 135 0.70 -10.00 8.81
CA PRO A 135 1.29 -8.75 8.39
C PRO A 135 1.54 -8.71 6.87
N TYR A 136 1.38 -7.54 6.28
CA TYR A 136 1.53 -7.35 4.85
C TYR A 136 1.97 -5.93 4.46
N LEU A 137 2.46 -5.78 3.24
CA LEU A 137 2.85 -4.48 2.69
C LEU A 137 1.68 -3.84 1.95
N ARG A 138 1.48 -2.55 2.17
CA ARG A 138 0.50 -1.77 1.40
C ARG A 138 1.00 -0.38 1.08
N PHE A 139 0.64 0.12 -0.10
CA PHE A 139 0.88 1.51 -0.45
C PHE A 139 -0.42 2.24 -0.78
N GLU A 140 -0.41 3.55 -0.56
CA GLU A 140 -1.51 4.44 -0.92
C GLU A 140 -1.16 5.19 -2.20
N LEU A 141 -2.10 5.21 -3.14
CA LEU A 141 -2.00 5.92 -4.40
C LEU A 141 -3.38 6.41 -4.81
N LEU A 142 -3.51 7.70 -5.11
CA LEU A 142 -4.79 8.32 -5.54
C LEU A 142 -5.95 8.06 -4.57
N GLY A 143 -5.67 7.97 -3.26
CA GLY A 143 -6.66 7.67 -2.21
C GLY A 143 -7.09 6.20 -2.16
N VAL A 144 -6.51 5.34 -2.98
CA VAL A 144 -6.72 3.89 -2.99
C VAL A 144 -5.56 3.21 -2.30
N TRP A 145 -5.87 2.13 -1.58
CA TRP A 145 -4.87 1.30 -0.92
C TRP A 145 -4.68 0.02 -1.69
N TYR A 146 -3.43 -0.29 -1.97
CA TYR A 146 -3.05 -1.49 -2.68
C TYR A 146 -2.27 -2.40 -1.74
N HIS A 147 -2.78 -3.62 -1.54
CA HIS A 147 -2.08 -4.68 -0.81
C HIS A 147 -1.10 -5.36 -1.77
N ILE A 148 0.19 -5.34 -1.45
CA ILE A 148 1.26 -6.01 -2.21
C ILE A 148 1.35 -7.48 -1.78
N MET A 149 0.91 -8.38 -2.64
CA MET A 149 1.04 -9.84 -2.46
C MET A 149 2.39 -10.35 -2.97
N SER A 150 2.84 -9.78 -4.09
CA SER A 150 4.14 -10.07 -4.69
C SER A 150 4.62 -8.88 -5.53
N ALA A 151 5.81 -9.00 -6.13
CA ALA A 151 6.31 -7.99 -7.06
C ALA A 151 5.38 -7.75 -8.27
N LYS A 152 4.49 -8.69 -8.61
CA LYS A 152 3.61 -8.61 -9.79
C LYS A 152 2.12 -8.62 -9.47
N GLU A 153 1.77 -8.78 -8.20
CA GLU A 153 0.38 -8.96 -7.76
C GLU A 153 0.06 -8.02 -6.61
N TRP A 154 -0.99 -7.24 -6.80
CA TRP A 154 -1.55 -6.30 -5.84
C TRP A 154 -3.05 -6.15 -6.07
N TYR A 155 -3.81 -5.82 -5.03
CA TYR A 155 -5.25 -5.57 -5.10
C TYR A 155 -5.68 -4.39 -4.23
#